data_AF-A0A7W2RZK5-F1
#
_entry.id   AF-A0A7W2RZK5-F1
#
_cell.length_a   1.000
_cell.length_b   1.000
_cell.length_c   1.000
_cell.angle_alpha   90.00
_cell.angle_beta   90.00
_cell.angle_gamma   90.00
#
_symmetry.space_group_name_H-M   'P 1'
#
loop_
_entity.id
_entity.type
_entity.pdbx_description
1 polymer ?
#
loop_
_entity_poly.entity_id
_entity_poly.type
_entity_poly.pdbx_seq_one_letter_code
_entity_poly.pdbx_strand_id
1 'polypeptide(L)'
;MDNSVKLKALKSIIFAIENPEQHTNKLRKKSKFFSSLSWVCLFISFLLYFQELTGIYILVIAILSGLLMGFSLYLHSTSKQWPIVAKHVNIDSVISEINEIET
;
A
#
# COMPACT_ATOMS: atom_id res chain seq x y z
N MET A 1 19.59 -9.08 2.74
CA MET A 1 18.50 -8.37 2.05
C MET A 1 19.01 -8.05 0.66
N ASP A 2 18.24 -8.33 -0.39
CA ASP A 2 18.69 -8.06 -1.76
C ASP A 2 18.90 -6.53 -1.93
N ASN A 3 20.12 -6.14 -2.33
CA ASN A 3 20.52 -4.75 -2.53
C ASN A 3 19.59 -4.04 -3.53
N SER A 4 19.02 -4.77 -4.48
CA SER A 4 18.06 -4.24 -5.46
C SER A 4 16.75 -3.74 -4.80
N VAL A 5 16.27 -4.47 -3.78
CA VAL A 5 15.03 -4.13 -3.04
C VAL A 5 15.27 -2.93 -2.15
N LYS A 6 16.43 -2.89 -1.48
CA LYS A 6 16.85 -1.77 -0.64
C LYS A 6 16.99 -0.48 -1.46
N LEU A 7 17.67 -0.55 -2.59
CA LEU A 7 17.83 0.58 -3.53
C LEU A 7 16.48 1.14 -3.99
N LYS A 8 15.54 0.25 -4.37
CA LYS A 8 14.19 0.66 -4.80
C LYS A 8 13.41 1.37 -3.68
N ALA A 9 13.55 0.91 -2.44
CA ALA A 9 12.92 1.55 -1.29
C ALA A 9 13.50 2.95 -1.04
N LEU A 10 14.82 3.08 -1.03
CA LEU A 10 15.51 4.37 -0.81
C LEU A 10 15.17 5.39 -1.91
N LYS A 11 15.19 4.98 -3.19
CA LYS A 11 14.74 5.84 -4.30
C LYS A 11 13.27 6.26 -4.17
N SER A 12 12.42 5.37 -3.65
CA SER A 12 11.02 5.70 -3.38
C SER A 12 10.86 6.73 -2.26
N ILE A 13 11.76 6.71 -1.26
CA ILE A 13 11.76 7.70 -0.17
C ILE A 13 12.16 9.08 -0.71
N ILE A 14 13.24 9.17 -1.51
CA ILE A 14 13.65 10.43 -2.15
C ILE A 14 12.51 11.00 -3.00
N PHE A 15 11.93 10.19 -3.88
CA PHE A 15 10.78 10.61 -4.70
C PHE A 15 9.62 11.14 -3.84
N ALA A 16 9.34 10.48 -2.71
CA ALA A 16 8.25 10.84 -1.81
C ALA A 16 8.49 12.12 -1.00
N ILE A 17 9.76 12.52 -0.86
CA ILE A 17 10.17 13.78 -0.23
C ILE A 17 10.17 14.92 -1.25
N GLU A 18 10.72 14.70 -2.44
CA GLU A 18 10.76 15.69 -3.52
C GLU A 18 9.37 16.02 -4.07
N ASN A 19 8.46 15.03 -4.12
CA ASN A 19 7.14 15.16 -4.72
C ASN A 19 6.02 14.75 -3.73
N PRO A 20 5.79 15.50 -2.64
CA PRO A 20 4.89 15.09 -1.56
C PRO A 20 3.43 14.99 -2.01
N GLU A 21 2.96 15.89 -2.86
CA GLU A 21 1.59 15.84 -3.41
C GLU A 21 1.39 14.64 -4.34
N GLN A 22 2.38 14.33 -5.18
CA GLN A 22 2.28 13.18 -6.08
C GLN A 22 2.29 11.87 -5.29
N HIS A 23 3.13 11.78 -4.26
CA HIS A 23 3.21 10.61 -3.39
C HIS A 23 1.91 10.37 -2.62
N THR A 24 1.36 11.40 -1.97
CA THR A 24 0.08 11.32 -1.25
C THR A 24 -1.08 10.98 -2.19
N ASN A 25 -1.15 11.60 -3.38
CA ASN A 25 -2.16 11.26 -4.39
C ASN A 25 -2.01 9.82 -4.89
N LYS A 26 -0.79 9.31 -5.08
CA LYS A 26 -0.53 7.92 -5.46
C LYS A 26 -1.03 6.94 -4.39
N LEU A 27 -0.74 7.20 -3.11
CA LEU A 27 -1.23 6.39 -1.99
C LEU A 27 -2.75 6.42 -1.89
N ARG A 28 -3.35 7.61 -2.02
CA ARG A 28 -4.82 7.78 -2.00
C ARG A 28 -5.51 7.06 -3.15
N LYS A 29 -4.97 7.12 -4.36
CA LYS A 29 -5.49 6.36 -5.52
C LYS A 29 -5.44 4.86 -5.27
N LYS A 30 -4.32 4.34 -4.77
CA LYS A 30 -4.18 2.92 -4.42
C LYS A 30 -5.14 2.51 -3.31
N SER A 31 -5.26 3.31 -2.26
CA SER A 31 -6.20 3.07 -1.16
C SER A 31 -7.65 2.98 -1.68
N LYS A 32 -8.10 3.92 -2.52
CA LYS A 32 -9.42 3.86 -3.15
C LYS A 32 -9.60 2.59 -3.99
N PHE A 33 -8.62 2.25 -4.81
CA PHE A 33 -8.66 1.03 -5.64
C PHE A 33 -8.84 -0.22 -4.77
N PHE A 34 -8.03 -0.39 -3.72
CA PHE A 34 -8.14 -1.53 -2.81
C PHE A 34 -9.46 -1.54 -2.03
N SER A 35 -9.99 -0.37 -1.65
CA SER A 35 -11.30 -0.26 -1.01
C SER A 35 -12.42 -0.72 -1.95
N SER A 36 -12.43 -0.21 -3.19
CA SER A 36 -13.40 -0.64 -4.20
C SER A 36 -13.31 -2.14 -4.47
N LEU A 37 -12.10 -2.68 -4.61
CA LEU A 37 -11.89 -4.11 -4.84
C LEU A 37 -12.35 -4.96 -3.65
N SER A 38 -12.06 -4.51 -2.41
CA SER A 38 -12.53 -5.16 -1.18
C SER A 38 -14.05 -5.25 -1.15
N TRP A 39 -14.76 -4.15 -1.48
CA TRP A 39 -16.22 -4.12 -1.56
C TRP A 39 -16.77 -5.08 -2.62
N VAL A 40 -16.13 -5.15 -3.80
CA VAL A 40 -16.51 -6.10 -4.85
C VAL A 40 -16.36 -7.54 -4.37
N CYS A 41 -15.24 -7.89 -3.73
CA CYS A 41 -15.05 -9.22 -3.15
C CYS A 41 -16.10 -9.55 -2.09
N LEU A 42 -16.41 -8.59 -1.20
CA LEU A 42 -17.44 -8.76 -0.18
C LEU A 42 -18.82 -9.01 -0.81
N PHE A 43 -19.17 -8.22 -1.83
CA PHE A 43 -20.42 -8.37 -2.56
C PHE A 43 -20.54 -9.74 -3.24
N ILE A 44 -19.46 -10.21 -3.87
CA ILE A 44 -19.41 -11.56 -4.47
C ILE A 44 -19.60 -12.64 -3.40
N SER A 45 -18.95 -12.52 -2.23
CA SER A 45 -19.16 -13.45 -1.11
C SER A 45 -20.62 -13.50 -0.67
N PHE A 46 -21.31 -12.36 -0.59
CA PHE A 46 -22.74 -12.32 -0.27
C PHE A 46 -23.60 -12.98 -1.36
N LEU A 47 -23.34 -12.69 -2.64
CA LEU A 47 -24.09 -13.33 -3.74
C LEU A 47 -23.97 -14.85 -3.71
N LEU A 48 -22.76 -15.37 -3.52
CA LEU A 48 -22.51 -16.81 -3.43
C LEU A 48 -23.21 -17.43 -2.22
N TYR A 49 -23.18 -16.74 -1.08
CA TYR A 49 -23.87 -17.19 0.13
C TYR A 49 -25.39 -17.29 -0.07
N PHE A 50 -26.01 -16.27 -0.68
CA PHE A 50 -27.46 -16.25 -0.93
C PHE A 50 -27.92 -17.19 -2.05
N GLN A 51 -27.02 -17.58 -2.95
CA GLN A 51 -27.28 -18.60 -3.97
C GLN A 51 -27.09 -20.03 -3.45
N GLU A 52 -26.89 -20.21 -2.14
CA GLU A 52 -26.61 -21.49 -1.48
C GLU A 52 -25.37 -22.20 -2.06
N LEU A 53 -24.49 -21.45 -2.72
CA LEU A 53 -23.20 -21.91 -3.21
C LEU A 53 -22.20 -21.89 -2.06
N THR A 54 -22.45 -22.73 -1.06
CA THR A 54 -21.61 -22.82 0.14
C THR A 54 -20.38 -23.68 -0.14
N GLY A 55 -19.21 -23.05 -0.21
CA GLY A 55 -17.93 -23.75 -0.35
C GLY A 55 -16.77 -22.93 0.20
N ILE A 56 -15.59 -23.58 0.29
CA ILE A 56 -14.40 -22.97 0.89
C ILE A 56 -13.97 -21.66 0.20
N TYR A 57 -14.34 -21.48 -1.07
CA TYR A 57 -14.10 -20.25 -1.82
C TYR A 57 -14.79 -19.03 -1.21
N ILE A 58 -15.97 -19.16 -0.58
CA ILE A 58 -16.63 -18.03 0.10
C ILE A 58 -15.72 -17.50 1.21
N LEU A 59 -15.18 -18.41 2.03
CA LEU A 59 -14.29 -18.07 3.12
C LEU A 59 -13.02 -17.39 2.59
N VAL A 60 -12.42 -17.94 1.53
CA VAL A 60 -11.22 -17.37 0.90
C VAL A 60 -11.48 -15.96 0.36
N ILE A 61 -12.60 -15.74 -0.34
CA ILE A 61 -12.97 -14.43 -0.89
C ILE A 61 -13.28 -13.42 0.23
N ALA A 62 -13.94 -13.86 1.31
CA ALA A 62 -14.24 -13.01 2.46
C ALA A 62 -12.95 -12.58 3.21
N ILE A 63 -12.02 -13.51 3.43
CA ILE A 63 -10.71 -13.21 4.01
C ILE A 63 -9.93 -12.24 3.11
N LEU A 64 -9.91 -12.50 1.79
CA LEU A 64 -9.26 -11.62 0.83
C LEU A 64 -9.87 -10.20 0.87
N SER A 65 -11.20 -10.09 0.92
CA SER A 65 -11.89 -8.82 1.08
C SER A 65 -11.43 -8.07 2.33
N GLY A 66 -11.36 -8.75 3.48
CA GLY A 66 -10.88 -8.18 4.73
C GLY A 66 -9.43 -7.69 4.66
N LEU A 67 -8.54 -8.50 4.06
CA LEU A 67 -7.14 -8.12 3.84
C LEU A 67 -7.02 -6.87 2.94
N LEU A 68 -7.75 -6.83 1.84
CA LEU A 68 -7.77 -5.68 0.92
C LEU A 68 -8.27 -4.40 1.62
N MET A 69 -9.28 -4.52 2.50
CA MET A 69 -9.75 -3.40 3.31
C MET A 69 -8.67 -2.94 4.29
N GLY A 70 -8.03 -3.88 4.99
CA GLY A 70 -6.91 -3.57 5.88
C GLY A 70 -5.77 -2.83 5.18
N PHE A 71 -5.36 -3.31 4.00
CA PHE A 71 -4.36 -2.63 3.16
C PHE A 71 -4.82 -1.25 2.71
N SER A 72 -6.09 -1.08 2.34
CA SER A 72 -6.65 0.22 1.96
C SER A 72 -6.58 1.23 3.11
N LEU A 73 -6.97 0.82 4.31
CA LEU A 73 -6.92 1.64 5.53
C LEU A 73 -5.49 1.98 5.92
N TYR A 74 -4.58 1.01 5.83
CA TYR A 74 -3.16 1.23 6.07
C TYR A 74 -2.60 2.30 5.12
N LEU A 75 -2.81 2.17 3.81
CA LEU A 75 -2.33 3.14 2.83
C LEU A 75 -2.93 4.54 3.03
N HIS A 76 -4.21 4.63 3.41
CA HIS A 76 -4.84 5.91 3.73
C HIS A 76 -4.21 6.55 4.97
N SER A 77 -3.96 5.76 6.01
CA SER A 77 -3.28 6.21 7.23
C SER A 77 -1.85 6.66 6.94
N THR A 78 -1.07 5.86 6.19
CA THR A 78 0.27 6.23 5.74
C THR A 78 0.27 7.54 4.95
N SER A 79 -0.72 7.75 4.07
CA SER A 79 -0.83 9.01 3.33
C SER A 79 -1.03 10.23 4.23
N LYS A 80 -1.68 10.07 5.38
CA LYS A 80 -1.89 11.15 6.35
C LYS A 80 -0.68 11.35 7.27
N GLN A 81 0.03 10.27 7.60
CA GLN A 81 1.19 10.30 8.50
C GLN A 81 2.48 10.72 7.77
N TRP A 82 2.61 10.43 6.48
CA TRP A 82 3.81 10.70 5.69
C TRP A 82 4.33 12.15 5.80
N PRO A 83 3.50 13.21 5.75
CA PRO A 83 3.98 14.58 5.90
C PRO A 83 4.62 14.89 7.26
N ILE A 84 4.28 14.13 8.31
CA ILE A 84 4.86 14.27 9.64
C ILE A 84 6.20 13.52 9.70
N VAL A 85 6.24 12.30 9.18
CA VAL A 85 7.43 11.45 9.15
C VAL A 85 8.51 12.05 8.25
N ALA A 86 8.14 12.57 7.07
CA ALA A 86 9.06 13.13 6.09
C ALA A 86 9.93 14.27 6.65
N LYS A 87 9.43 15.04 7.63
CA LYS A 87 10.18 16.12 8.30
C LYS A 87 11.37 15.62 9.13
N HIS A 88 11.36 14.34 9.51
CA HIS A 88 12.36 13.73 10.37
C HIS A 88 13.28 12.78 9.60
N VAL A 89 13.12 12.67 8.27
CA VAL A 89 13.98 11.84 7.44
C VAL A 89 15.27 12.60 7.15
N ASN A 90 16.41 12.03 7.51
CA ASN A 90 17.72 12.55 7.13
C ASN A 90 18.01 12.22 5.66
N ILE A 91 17.74 13.18 4.77
CA ILE A 91 17.89 13.01 3.32
C ILE A 91 19.34 12.73 2.94
N ASP A 92 20.31 13.39 3.58
CA ASP A 92 21.73 13.23 3.27
C ASP A 92 22.20 11.80 3.53
N SER A 93 21.72 11.19 4.62
CA SER A 93 21.96 9.79 4.93
C SER A 93 21.32 8.82 3.93
N VAL A 94 20.14 9.16 3.39
CA VAL A 94 19.47 8.32 2.38
C VAL A 94 20.21 8.38 1.06
N ILE A 95 20.72 9.55 0.68
CA ILE A 95 21.50 9.75 -0.55
C ILE A 95 22.84 9.02 -0.45
N SER A 96 23.56 9.13 0.67
CA SER A 96 24.83 8.44 0.86
C SER A 96 24.68 6.92 0.74
N GLU A 97 23.62 6.37 1.33
CA GLU A 97 23.36 4.93 1.31
C GLU A 97 22.94 4.42 -0.07
N ILE A 98 22.29 5.24 -0.91
CA ILE A 98 22.04 4.90 -2.32
C ILE A 98 23.36 4.84 -3.09
N ASN A 99 24.22 5.85 -2.93
CA ASN A 99 25.49 5.93 -3.65
C ASN A 99 26.41 4.75 -3.29
N GLU A 100 26.43 4.33 -2.03
CA GLU A 100 27.18 3.13 -1.58
C GLU A 100 26.66 1.82 -2.19
N ILE A 101 25.37 1.72 -2.51
CA ILE A 101 24.77 0.51 -3.09
C ILE A 101 24.90 0.50 -4.63
N GLU A 102 25.02 1.67 -5.26
CA GLU A 102 25.23 1.81 -6.70
C GLU A 102 26.70 1.69 -7.13
N THR A 103 27.64 1.84 -6.19
CA THR A 103 29.09 1.67 -6.40
C THR A 103 29.50 0.20 -6.22
#